data_AF-A0A943DFB6-F1
#
_entry.id   AF-A0A943DFB6-F1
#
_cell.length_a   1.000
_cell.length_b   1.000
_cell.length_c   1.000
_cell.angle_alpha   90.00
_cell.angle_beta   90.00
_cell.angle_gamma   90.00
#
_symmetry.space_group_name_H-M   'P 1'
#
loop_
_entity.id
_entity.type
_entity.pdbx_description
1 polymer ?
#
loop_
_entity_poly.entity_id
_entity_poly.type
_entity_poly.pdbx_seq_one_letter_code
_entity_poly.pdbx_strand_id
1 'polypeptide(L)'
;MAVQRLRENPTEKTLWNCVVAFRNYPFTTLSGLPFTYDLKMGRHGKFTKELWITRRENSKSLTWSSAVLAFRNIEEIGAEVERPKALGDIRGVSYIYALFCRFGLIRTPHGTT
;
A
#
# COMPACT_ATOMS: atom_id res chain seq x y z
N MET A 1 1.64 -1.98 17.59
CA MET A 1 0.95 -2.64 16.43
C MET A 1 1.80 -2.52 15.15
N ALA A 2 1.48 -3.22 14.05
CA ALA A 2 2.30 -3.21 12.83
C ALA A 2 2.55 -1.78 12.29
N VAL A 3 1.50 -0.96 12.21
CA VAL A 3 1.57 0.46 11.78
C VAL A 3 2.50 1.29 12.67
N GLN A 4 2.40 1.12 13.99
CA GLN A 4 3.27 1.83 14.93
C GLN A 4 4.74 1.49 14.68
N ARG A 5 5.08 0.20 14.51
CA ARG A 5 6.46 -0.23 14.21
C ARG A 5 6.97 0.31 12.88
N LEU A 6 6.11 0.41 11.87
CA LEU A 6 6.45 1.02 10.60
C LEU A 6 6.75 2.52 10.75
N ARG A 7 5.97 3.24 11.55
CA ARG A 7 6.20 4.67 11.81
C ARG A 7 7.46 4.94 12.63
N GLU A 8 7.77 4.08 13.60
CA GLU A 8 8.97 4.19 14.45
C GLU A 8 10.25 3.76 13.72
N ASN A 9 10.17 2.79 12.81
CA ASN A 9 11.31 2.27 12.06
C ASN A 9 10.90 1.95 10.61
N PRO A 10 10.87 2.95 9.71
CA PRO A 10 10.41 2.79 8.34
C PRO A 10 11.43 1.99 7.51
N THR A 11 11.13 0.70 7.29
CA THR A 11 11.97 -0.21 6.51
C THR A 11 11.09 -1.10 5.63
N GLU A 12 11.66 -1.70 4.58
CA GLU A 12 10.93 -2.67 3.76
C GLU A 12 10.33 -3.83 4.60
N LYS A 13 11.01 -4.23 5.69
CA LYS A 13 10.54 -5.29 6.60
C LYS A 13 9.32 -4.84 7.39
N THR A 14 9.34 -3.64 7.98
CA THR A 14 8.20 -3.12 8.74
C THR A 14 7.03 -2.77 7.83
N LEU A 15 7.30 -2.35 6.59
CA LEU A 15 6.29 -2.16 5.55
C LEU A 15 5.62 -3.49 5.18
N TRP A 16 6.42 -4.53 4.94
CA TRP A 16 5.91 -5.86 4.62
C TRP A 16 5.01 -6.41 5.74
N ASN A 17 5.41 -6.20 7.00
CA ASN A 17 4.59 -6.60 8.14
C ASN A 17 3.23 -5.89 8.17
N CYS A 18 3.15 -4.61 7.76
CA CYS A 18 1.87 -3.93 7.60
C CYS A 18 1.05 -4.53 6.47
N VAL A 19 1.66 -4.79 5.31
CA VAL A 19 0.97 -5.45 4.18
C VAL A 19 0.39 -6.80 4.61
N VAL A 20 1.14 -7.62 5.32
CA VAL A 20 0.64 -8.92 5.81
C VAL A 20 -0.50 -8.75 6.83
N ALA A 21 -0.42 -7.74 7.71
CA ALA A 21 -1.40 -7.49 8.76
C ALA A 21 -2.74 -6.94 8.24
N PHE A 22 -2.74 -6.27 7.08
CA PHE A 22 -3.93 -5.65 6.49
C PHE A 22 -4.53 -6.45 5.32
N ARG A 23 -4.17 -7.72 5.16
CA ARG A 23 -4.82 -8.60 4.19
C ARG A 23 -6.32 -8.67 4.48
N ASN A 24 -7.11 -8.67 3.41
CA ASN A 24 -8.57 -8.66 3.42
C ASN A 24 -9.21 -7.47 4.15
N TYR A 25 -8.43 -6.47 4.57
CA TYR A 25 -8.99 -5.21 5.09
C TYR A 25 -9.66 -4.43 3.94
N PRO A 26 -10.85 -3.85 4.17
CA PRO A 26 -11.55 -3.05 3.17
C PRO A 26 -10.88 -1.69 2.99
N PHE A 27 -10.26 -1.48 1.83
CA PHE A 27 -9.69 -0.20 1.43
C PHE A 27 -10.59 0.49 0.41
N THR A 28 -10.39 1.81 0.27
CA THR A 28 -10.99 2.60 -0.80
C THR A 28 -9.90 3.47 -1.41
N THR A 29 -9.80 3.50 -2.74
CA THR A 29 -8.87 4.41 -3.43
C THR A 29 -9.32 5.86 -3.24
N LEU A 30 -8.43 6.83 -3.49
CA LEU A 30 -8.80 8.25 -3.47
C LEU A 30 -10.01 8.58 -4.35
N SER A 31 -10.18 7.86 -5.47
CA SER A 31 -11.32 8.01 -6.40
C SER A 31 -12.60 7.28 -5.96
N GLY A 32 -12.67 6.73 -4.75
CA GLY A 32 -13.86 6.05 -4.24
C GLY A 32 -14.05 4.60 -4.69
N LEU A 33 -13.03 3.93 -5.25
CA LEU A 33 -13.14 2.52 -5.64
C LEU A 33 -12.84 1.62 -4.43
N PRO A 34 -13.80 0.84 -3.91
CA PRO A 34 -13.53 -0.13 -2.85
C PRO A 34 -12.73 -1.32 -3.38
N PHE A 35 -11.81 -1.81 -2.56
CA PHE A 35 -11.00 -2.99 -2.85
C PHE A 35 -10.52 -3.68 -1.57
N THR A 36 -10.18 -4.96 -1.70
CA THR A 36 -9.38 -5.71 -0.73
C THR A 36 -8.17 -6.30 -1.43
N TYR A 37 -7.25 -6.87 -0.67
CA TYR A 37 -6.21 -7.71 -1.25
C TYR A 37 -5.88 -8.90 -0.35
N ASP A 38 -5.38 -9.95 -0.98
CA ASP A 38 -4.72 -11.04 -0.26
C ASP A 38 -3.31 -11.26 -0.83
N LEU A 39 -2.50 -12.00 -0.10
CA LEU A 39 -1.19 -12.47 -0.54
C LEU A 39 -1.32 -13.92 -0.98
N LYS A 40 -0.83 -14.22 -2.17
CA LYS A 40 -0.79 -15.60 -2.63
C LYS A 40 0.27 -16.37 -1.83
N MET A 41 -0.06 -17.57 -1.38
CA MET A 41 0.93 -18.46 -0.79
C MET A 41 1.73 -19.14 -1.91
N GLY A 42 3.05 -18.97 -1.89
CA GLY A 42 3.97 -19.63 -2.79
C GLY A 42 4.24 -21.08 -2.37
N ARG A 43 5.12 -21.75 -3.11
CA ARG A 43 5.63 -23.07 -2.70
C ARG A 43 6.42 -22.88 -1.39
N HIS A 44 6.26 -23.81 -0.44
CA HIS A 44 6.87 -23.77 0.91
C HIS A 44 6.23 -22.82 1.94
N GLY A 45 4.96 -22.43 1.76
CA GLY A 45 4.22 -21.69 2.80
C GLY A 45 4.63 -20.23 2.98
N LYS A 46 5.57 -19.73 2.16
CA LYS A 46 5.95 -18.32 2.13
C LYS A 46 5.00 -17.53 1.22
N PHE A 47 4.56 -16.36 1.65
CA PHE A 47 3.82 -15.45 0.78
C PHE A 47 4.67 -15.03 -0.43
N THR A 48 4.04 -15.00 -1.59
CA THR A 48 4.63 -14.35 -2.75
C THR A 48 4.73 -12.84 -2.48
N LYS A 49 5.73 -12.20 -3.08
CA LYS A 49 5.89 -10.74 -3.07
C LYS A 49 4.91 -10.06 -4.03
N GLU A 50 3.65 -10.50 -4.03
CA GLU A 50 2.61 -10.09 -4.96
C GLU A 50 1.26 -10.02 -4.23
N LEU A 51 0.60 -8.87 -4.34
CA LEU A 51 -0.70 -8.59 -3.74
C LEU A 51 -1.77 -8.80 -4.81
N TRP A 52 -2.73 -9.66 -4.51
CA TRP A 52 -3.89 -9.90 -5.36
C TRP A 52 -5.00 -8.94 -4.99
N ILE A 53 -5.14 -7.86 -5.75
CA ILE A 53 -6.15 -6.82 -5.53
C ILE A 53 -7.49 -7.28 -6.08
N THR A 54 -8.48 -7.46 -5.21
CA THR A 54 -9.86 -7.77 -5.57
C THR A 54 -10.69 -6.49 -5.51
N ARG A 55 -11.35 -6.14 -6.63
CA ARG A 55 -12.25 -4.98 -6.72
C ARG A 55 -13.49 -5.38 -7.51
N ARG A 56 -14.68 -4.97 -7.06
CA ARG A 56 -15.97 -5.20 -7.76
C ARG A 56 -16.00 -6.58 -8.45
N GLU A 57 -15.89 -6.60 -9.78
CA GLU A 57 -15.98 -7.79 -10.62
C GLU A 57 -14.63 -8.31 -11.15
N ASN A 58 -13.50 -7.63 -10.89
CA ASN A 58 -12.22 -7.96 -11.52
C ASN A 58 -11.05 -7.89 -10.54
N SER A 59 -10.12 -8.83 -10.67
CA SER A 59 -8.87 -8.81 -9.89
C SER A 59 -7.70 -8.21 -10.67
N LYS A 60 -6.66 -7.73 -9.98
CA LYS A 60 -5.39 -7.29 -10.58
C LYS A 60 -4.25 -7.65 -9.63
N SER A 61 -3.08 -7.97 -10.19
CA SER A 61 -1.85 -8.08 -9.42
C SER A 61 -1.23 -6.70 -9.16
N LEU A 62 -0.70 -6.52 -7.96
CA LEU A 62 0.19 -5.44 -7.55
C LEU A 62 1.47 -6.06 -7.02
N THR A 63 2.61 -5.75 -7.63
CA THR A 63 3.89 -6.32 -7.21
C THR A 63 4.44 -5.59 -5.97
N TRP A 64 5.14 -6.33 -5.12
CA TRP A 64 5.87 -5.74 -4.00
C TRP A 64 6.90 -4.70 -4.45
N SER A 65 7.54 -4.91 -5.61
CA SER A 65 8.50 -3.95 -6.17
C SER A 65 7.86 -2.59 -6.42
N SER A 66 6.60 -2.52 -6.87
CA SER A 66 5.87 -1.27 -7.02
C SER A 66 5.62 -0.58 -5.68
N ALA A 67 5.28 -1.34 -4.63
CA ALA A 67 5.11 -0.80 -3.28
C ALA A 67 6.43 -0.27 -2.70
N VAL A 68 7.54 -1.01 -2.88
CA VAL A 68 8.87 -0.57 -2.44
C VAL A 68 9.33 0.67 -3.19
N LEU A 69 9.07 0.76 -4.50
CA LEU A 69 9.42 1.95 -5.28
C LEU A 69 8.68 3.19 -4.75
N ALA A 70 7.37 3.08 -4.51
CA ALA A 70 6.62 4.17 -3.90
C ALA A 70 7.13 4.51 -2.49
N PHE A 71 7.52 3.49 -1.71
CA PHE A 71 8.06 3.67 -0.37
C PHE A 71 9.41 4.41 -0.35
N ARG A 72 10.24 4.25 -1.37
CA ARG A 72 11.48 5.03 -1.51
C ARG A 72 11.18 6.44 -1.98
N ASN A 73 10.23 6.61 -2.91
CA ASN A 73 9.87 7.94 -3.42
C ASN A 73 9.33 8.87 -2.32
N ILE A 74 8.65 8.36 -1.28
CA ILE A 74 8.20 9.19 -0.15
C ILE A 74 9.34 9.78 0.68
N GLU A 75 10.54 9.16 0.67
CA GLU A 75 11.72 9.71 1.35
C GLU A 75 12.20 11.00 0.66
N GLU A 76 12.02 11.10 -0.66
CA GLU A 76 12.42 12.25 -1.47
C GLU A 76 11.35 13.37 -1.49
N ILE A 77 10.08 13.00 -1.67
CA ILE A 77 8.99 13.99 -1.85
C ILE A 77 8.31 14.40 -0.54
N GLY A 78 8.54 13.66 0.55
CA GLY A 78 7.91 13.88 1.84
C GLY A 78 6.55 13.20 2.04
N ALA A 79 6.00 13.33 3.25
CA ALA A 79 4.78 12.64 3.67
C ALA A 79 3.47 13.33 3.21
N GLU A 80 3.54 14.59 2.75
CA GLU A 80 2.36 15.30 2.22
C GLU A 80 2.23 14.99 0.73
N VAL A 81 1.30 14.10 0.40
CA VAL A 81 1.13 13.61 -0.97
C VAL A 81 -0.31 13.85 -1.39
N GLU A 82 -0.54 14.86 -2.22
CA GLU A 82 -1.89 15.28 -2.62
C GLU A 82 -2.64 14.22 -3.44
N ARG A 83 -1.94 13.52 -4.33
CA ARG A 83 -2.53 12.57 -5.28
C ARG A 83 -1.63 11.38 -5.55
N PRO A 84 -2.18 10.20 -5.90
CA PRO A 84 -1.40 8.99 -6.14
C PRO A 84 -0.23 9.18 -7.11
N LYS A 85 -0.41 9.94 -8.20
CA LYS A 85 0.65 10.17 -9.19
C LYS A 85 1.86 10.96 -8.68
N ALA A 86 1.74 11.66 -7.55
CA ALA A 86 2.90 12.29 -6.91
C ALA A 86 3.88 11.25 -6.32
N LEU A 87 3.43 10.03 -6.01
CA LEU A 87 4.31 8.91 -5.65
C LEU A 87 5.14 8.37 -6.82
N GLY A 88 4.95 8.90 -8.04
CA GLY A 88 5.63 8.49 -9.26
C GLY A 88 4.74 7.73 -10.25
N ASP A 89 5.30 7.48 -11.44
CA ASP A 89 4.61 6.72 -12.49
C ASP A 89 4.68 5.21 -12.23
N ILE A 90 3.91 4.76 -11.25
CA ILE A 90 3.93 3.39 -10.75
C ILE A 90 2.62 2.68 -11.14
N ARG A 91 2.72 1.46 -11.65
CA ARG A 91 1.54 0.63 -11.93
C ARG A 91 0.83 0.30 -10.61
N GLY A 92 -0.48 0.58 -10.56
CA GLY A 92 -1.30 0.33 -9.37
C GLY A 92 -1.08 1.33 -8.23
N VAL A 93 -0.48 2.49 -8.52
CA VAL A 93 -0.19 3.54 -7.52
C VAL A 93 -1.41 4.00 -6.72
N SER A 94 -2.62 3.95 -7.31
CA SER A 94 -3.85 4.30 -6.59
C SER A 94 -4.16 3.37 -5.40
N TYR A 95 -3.80 2.10 -5.49
CA TYR A 95 -3.94 1.15 -4.39
C TYR A 95 -2.85 1.37 -3.35
N ILE A 96 -1.60 1.55 -3.80
CA ILE A 96 -0.46 1.83 -2.92
C ILE A 96 -0.73 3.09 -2.09
N TYR A 97 -1.25 4.14 -2.72
CA TYR A 97 -1.62 5.38 -2.06
C TYR A 97 -2.59 5.16 -0.90
N ALA A 98 -3.68 4.40 -1.14
CA ALA A 98 -4.65 4.08 -0.09
C ALA A 98 -4.03 3.24 1.05
N LEU A 99 -3.14 2.30 0.72
CA LEU A 99 -2.37 1.55 1.73
C LEU A 99 -1.49 2.48 2.56
N PHE A 100 -0.74 3.38 1.93
CA PHE A 100 0.21 4.26 2.62
C PHE A 100 -0.49 5.30 3.49
N CYS A 101 -1.65 5.81 3.08
CA CYS A 101 -2.51 6.62 3.94
C CYS A 101 -2.92 5.84 5.20
N ARG A 102 -3.39 4.59 5.02
CA ARG A 102 -3.79 3.74 6.16
C ARG A 102 -2.63 3.35 7.06
N PHE A 103 -1.44 3.19 6.49
CA PHE A 103 -0.21 2.89 7.21
C PHE A 103 0.39 4.12 7.88
N GLY A 104 -0.19 5.31 7.66
CA GLY A 104 0.29 6.57 8.23
C GLY A 104 1.65 7.02 7.68
N LEU A 105 2.03 6.53 6.50
CA LEU A 105 3.26 6.92 5.80
C LEU A 105 3.08 8.24 5.05
N ILE A 106 1.88 8.48 4.55
CA ILE A 106 1.52 9.71 3.85
C ILE A 106 0.21 10.27 4.40
N ARG A 107 0.01 11.58 4.22
CA ARG A 107 -1.21 12.30 4.57
C ARG A 107 -1.71 13.05 3.34
N THR A 108 -3.03 13.09 3.17
CA THR A 108 -3.68 14.02 2.25
C THR A 108 -3.67 15.42 2.86
N PRO A 109 -3.32 16.47 2.11
CA PRO A 109 -3.37 17.86 2.58
C PRO A 109 -4.78 18.29 3.02
N HIS A 110 -5.79 17.66 2.45
CA HIS A 110 -7.18 17.83 2.84
C HIS A 110 -7.61 16.59 3.61
N GLY A 111 -7.56 16.69 4.94
CA GLY A 111 -8.13 15.67 5.81
C GLY A 111 -9.63 15.60 5.57
N THR A 112 -10.10 14.49 5.01
CA THR A 112 -11.50 14.10 5.19
C THR A 112 -11.58 13.18 6.39
N THR A 113 -12.23 13.76 7.39
CA THR A 113 -12.71 13.21 8.65
C THR A 113 -13.49 11.90 8.49
#